data_AF-A0A1F0MV79-F1
#
_entry.id   AF-A0A1F0MV79-F1
#
_cell.length_a   1.000
_cell.length_b   1.000
_cell.length_c   1.000
_cell.angle_alpha   90.00
_cell.angle_beta   90.00
_cell.angle_gamma   90.00
#
_symmetry.space_group_name_H-M   'P 1'
#
loop_
_entity.id
_entity.type
_entity.pdbx_description
1 polymer ?
#
loop_
_entity_poly.entity_id
_entity_poly.type
_entity_poly.pdbx_seq_one_letter_code
_entity_poly.pdbx_strand_id
1 'polypeptide(L)'
;MKNRTTWVVLTAVGLAAVVLSFLLLPVTTPLVIAALILPLGSVNVLRQARQTRFRLGDVRATEYQETLLTSLFIVAACMAVFVAWSTLITGGLADLFTARDFNEGAPFYQTGVFWLLAGGILGINLLTPLLSMVMLYAADAMSVWEAARPGYRAAKRNYGPLLLISLAATALNLVGLALAVVGLLITLPIGALAFGHAYLQVSSQPLPEKATSK
;
A
#
# COMPACT_ATOMS: atom_id res chain seq x y z
N MET A 1 1.87 20.60 2.43
CA MET A 1 2.92 19.57 2.52
C MET A 1 4.27 20.21 2.20
N LYS A 2 5.19 20.35 3.17
CA LYS A 2 6.45 21.12 2.98
C LYS A 2 7.47 20.44 2.04
N ASN A 3 7.41 19.11 1.87
CA ASN A 3 8.27 18.36 0.94
C ASN A 3 7.53 17.89 -0.32
N ARG A 4 6.70 18.75 -0.92
CA ARG A 4 5.89 18.40 -2.10
C ARG A 4 6.71 17.84 -3.25
N THR A 5 7.85 18.46 -3.57
CA THR A 5 8.72 18.04 -4.67
C THR A 5 9.26 16.63 -4.46
N THR A 6 9.72 16.29 -3.26
CA THR A 6 10.22 14.95 -2.92
C THR A 6 9.15 13.89 -3.12
N TRP A 7 7.92 14.15 -2.65
CA TRP A 7 6.80 13.23 -2.83
C TRP A 7 6.41 13.05 -4.30
N VAL A 8 6.33 14.14 -5.06
CA VAL A 8 6.04 14.07 -6.50
C VAL A 8 7.09 13.21 -7.22
N VAL A 9 8.38 13.41 -6.91
CA VAL A 9 9.47 12.61 -7.51
C VAL A 9 9.36 11.13 -7.10
N LEU A 10 9.21 10.84 -5.80
CA LEU A 10 9.10 9.47 -5.31
C LEU A 10 7.89 8.74 -5.91
N THR A 11 6.74 9.40 -5.98
CA THR A 11 5.53 8.82 -6.58
C THR A 11 5.67 8.67 -8.09
N ALA A 12 6.27 9.64 -8.80
CA ALA A 12 6.51 9.54 -10.24
C ALA A 12 7.46 8.39 -10.57
N VAL A 13 8.60 8.31 -9.87
CA VAL A 13 9.57 7.21 -10.02
C VAL A 13 8.90 5.87 -9.69
N GLY A 14 8.11 5.82 -8.62
CA GLY A 14 7.42 4.61 -8.23
C GLY A 14 6.39 4.14 -9.25
N LEU A 15 5.56 5.06 -9.77
CA LEU A 15 4.60 4.76 -10.84
C LEU A 15 5.32 4.32 -12.12
N ALA A 16 6.39 5.01 -12.50
CA ALA A 16 7.19 4.64 -13.67
C ALA A 16 7.80 3.25 -13.52
N ALA A 17 8.33 2.90 -12.34
CA ALA A 17 8.88 1.58 -12.06
C ALA A 17 7.80 0.48 -12.15
N VAL A 18 6.60 0.73 -11.62
CA VAL A 18 5.46 -0.19 -11.73
C VAL A 18 5.03 -0.36 -13.19
N VAL A 19 4.83 0.74 -13.93
CA VAL A 19 4.47 0.68 -15.36
C VAL A 19 5.54 -0.06 -16.17
N LEU A 20 6.82 0.26 -15.96
CA LEU A 20 7.92 -0.37 -16.67
C LEU A 20 8.03 -1.87 -16.36
N SER A 21 7.83 -2.27 -15.10
CA SER A 21 7.83 -3.70 -14.74
C SER A 21 6.70 -4.47 -15.41
N PHE A 22 5.51 -3.88 -15.54
CA PHE A 22 4.43 -4.49 -16.34
C PHE A 22 4.78 -4.61 -17.82
N LEU A 23 5.49 -3.64 -18.39
CA LEU A 23 5.87 -3.65 -19.81
C LEU A 23 7.01 -4.63 -20.12
N LEU A 24 7.98 -4.77 -19.21
CA LEU A 24 9.14 -5.63 -19.43
C LEU A 24 8.86 -7.10 -19.05
N LEU A 25 8.41 -7.33 -17.81
CA LEU A 25 8.23 -8.65 -17.22
C LEU A 25 7.14 -8.58 -16.12
N PRO A 26 5.85 -8.80 -16.44
CA PRO A 26 4.74 -8.67 -15.48
C PRO A 26 4.93 -9.46 -14.17
N VAL A 27 5.64 -10.58 -14.23
CA VAL A 27 5.95 -11.45 -13.07
C VAL A 27 6.86 -10.74 -12.05
N THR A 28 7.62 -9.72 -12.46
CA THR A 28 8.55 -8.97 -11.60
C THR A 28 7.91 -7.78 -10.89
N THR A 29 6.72 -7.35 -11.30
CA THR A 29 6.02 -6.20 -10.69
C THR A 29 5.86 -6.31 -9.16
N PRO A 30 5.47 -7.47 -8.58
CA PRO A 30 5.41 -7.63 -7.14
C PRO A 30 6.76 -7.40 -6.46
N LEU A 31 7.85 -7.89 -7.05
CA LEU A 31 9.21 -7.69 -6.55
C LEU A 31 9.62 -6.22 -6.61
N VAL A 32 9.24 -5.47 -7.65
CA VAL A 32 9.49 -4.02 -7.72
C VAL A 32 8.74 -3.28 -6.62
N ILE A 33 7.47 -3.63 -6.39
CA ILE A 33 6.68 -3.08 -5.29
C ILE A 33 7.34 -3.39 -3.93
N ALA A 34 7.77 -4.64 -3.73
CA ALA A 34 8.42 -5.10 -2.51
C ALA A 34 9.77 -4.42 -2.28
N ALA A 35 10.62 -4.34 -3.29
CA ALA A 35 12.01 -3.94 -3.12
C ALA A 35 12.22 -2.42 -3.14
N LEU A 36 11.33 -1.69 -3.82
CA LEU A 36 11.48 -0.25 -4.05
C LEU A 36 10.35 0.54 -3.39
N ILE A 37 9.11 0.24 -3.72
CA ILE A 37 7.97 1.12 -3.42
C ILE A 37 7.62 1.09 -1.93
N LEU A 38 7.41 -0.11 -1.38
CA LEU A 38 7.02 -0.27 0.03
C LEU A 38 8.08 0.19 1.02
N PRO A 39 9.37 -0.15 0.88
CA PRO A 39 10.39 0.28 1.84
C PRO A 39 10.68 1.77 1.74
N LEU A 40 10.87 2.32 0.54
CA LEU A 40 11.06 3.77 0.38
C LEU A 40 9.80 4.52 0.82
N GLY A 41 8.62 4.06 0.46
CA GLY A 41 7.35 4.67 0.84
C GLY A 41 7.20 4.77 2.34
N SER A 42 7.31 3.64 3.05
CA SER A 42 7.05 3.56 4.50
C SER A 42 8.04 4.37 5.33
N VAL A 43 9.34 4.29 5.00
CA VAL A 43 10.38 5.09 5.69
C VAL A 43 10.15 6.59 5.49
N ASN A 44 9.85 7.02 4.27
CA ASN A 44 9.61 8.44 3.98
C ASN A 44 8.27 8.94 4.55
N VAL A 45 7.23 8.11 4.54
CA VAL A 45 5.94 8.39 5.21
C VAL A 45 6.19 8.69 6.68
N LEU A 46 6.87 7.78 7.39
CA LEU A 46 7.06 7.90 8.83
C LEU A 46 7.89 9.12 9.20
N ARG A 47 8.97 9.39 8.44
CA ARG A 47 9.81 10.57 8.63
C ARG A 47 9.05 11.86 8.40
N GLN A 48 8.27 11.95 7.31
CA GLN A 48 7.44 13.11 7.05
C GLN A 48 6.32 13.29 8.09
N ALA A 49 5.79 12.18 8.62
CA ALA A 49 4.78 12.20 9.66
C ALA A 49 5.34 12.66 11.01
N ARG A 50 6.63 12.48 11.27
CA ARG A 50 7.33 12.94 12.50
C ARG A 50 7.94 14.32 12.38
N GLN A 51 8.45 14.68 11.21
CA GLN A 51 9.23 15.90 10.99
C GLN A 51 8.62 16.75 9.89
N THR A 52 8.61 18.08 10.09
CA THR A 52 8.08 19.01 9.09
C THR A 52 8.96 19.13 7.83
N ARG A 53 10.25 18.76 7.91
CA ARG A 53 11.19 18.68 6.79
C ARG A 53 12.04 17.41 6.97
N PHE A 54 12.13 16.58 5.94
CA PHE A 54 13.05 15.43 5.88
C PHE A 54 13.91 15.47 4.60
N ARG A 55 15.11 14.88 4.64
CA ARG A 55 15.98 14.66 3.46
C ARG A 55 16.18 13.17 3.24
N LEU A 56 16.34 12.76 1.98
CA LEU A 56 16.54 11.35 1.60
C LEU A 56 17.86 10.76 2.13
N GLY A 57 18.90 11.58 2.28
CA GLY A 57 20.22 11.16 2.77
C GLY A 57 20.27 10.83 4.27
N ASP A 58 19.22 11.16 5.03
CA ASP A 58 19.18 10.94 6.48
C ASP A 58 18.65 9.55 6.85
N VAL A 59 18.31 8.71 5.85
CA VAL A 59 17.79 7.36 6.04
C VAL A 59 18.92 6.45 6.52
N ARG A 60 18.74 5.83 7.69
CA ARG A 60 19.70 4.86 8.21
C ARG A 60 19.61 3.58 7.39
N ALA A 61 20.77 3.00 7.06
CA ALA A 61 20.83 1.76 6.30
C ALA A 61 20.07 0.60 7.00
N THR A 62 20.11 0.55 8.33
CA THR A 62 19.40 -0.46 9.14
C THR A 62 17.88 -0.32 9.05
N GLU A 63 17.34 0.90 9.15
CA GLU A 63 15.91 1.16 8.97
C GLU A 63 15.43 0.71 7.59
N TYR A 64 16.19 1.05 6.55
CA TYR A 64 15.85 0.64 5.18
C TYR A 64 15.89 -0.88 5.00
N GLN A 65 16.93 -1.53 5.53
CA GLN A 65 17.12 -2.97 5.43
C GLN A 65 15.98 -3.75 6.10
N GLU A 66 15.59 -3.40 7.32
CA GLU A 66 14.50 -4.12 8.02
C GLU A 66 13.15 -3.90 7.33
N THR A 67 12.93 -2.69 6.82
CA THR A 67 11.71 -2.41 6.04
C THR A 67 11.70 -3.19 4.73
N LEU A 68 12.85 -3.33 4.06
CA LEU A 68 13.01 -4.12 2.84
C LEU A 68 12.75 -5.62 3.08
N LEU A 69 13.28 -6.18 4.17
CA LEU A 69 13.02 -7.58 4.52
C LEU A 69 11.53 -7.79 4.84
N THR A 70 10.92 -6.85 5.53
CA THR A 70 9.49 -6.88 5.87
C THR A 70 8.62 -6.79 4.60
N SER A 71 8.98 -5.93 3.65
CA SER A 71 8.24 -5.78 2.39
C SER A 71 8.37 -7.01 1.49
N LEU A 72 9.55 -7.62 1.42
CA LEU A 72 9.74 -8.88 0.71
C LEU A 72 8.88 -10.00 1.32
N PHE A 73 8.87 -10.12 2.65
CA PHE A 73 8.05 -11.10 3.35
C PHE A 73 6.55 -10.88 3.11
N ILE A 74 6.07 -9.64 3.28
CA ILE A 74 4.66 -9.29 3.06
C ILE A 74 4.24 -9.57 1.62
N VAL A 75 5.04 -9.14 0.64
CA VAL A 75 4.70 -9.38 -0.77
C VAL A 75 4.72 -10.87 -1.09
N ALA A 76 5.69 -11.64 -0.59
CA ALA A 76 5.69 -13.10 -0.77
C ALA A 76 4.43 -13.75 -0.19
N ALA A 77 4.00 -13.35 1.00
CA ALA A 77 2.77 -13.84 1.62
C ALA A 77 1.52 -13.42 0.81
N CYS A 78 1.43 -12.17 0.39
CA CYS A 78 0.34 -11.69 -0.47
C CYS A 78 0.30 -12.41 -1.81
N MET A 79 1.46 -12.71 -2.41
CA MET A 79 1.56 -13.47 -3.65
C MET A 79 1.08 -14.91 -3.45
N ALA A 80 1.46 -15.57 -2.36
CA ALA A 80 0.97 -16.90 -2.04
C ALA A 80 -0.56 -16.93 -1.89
N VAL A 81 -1.13 -15.95 -1.19
CA VAL A 81 -2.59 -15.79 -1.04
C VAL A 81 -3.25 -15.49 -2.38
N PHE A 82 -2.67 -14.60 -3.20
CA PHE A 82 -3.20 -14.26 -4.51
C PHE A 82 -3.17 -15.45 -5.47
N VAL A 83 -2.09 -16.23 -5.47
CA VAL A 83 -1.98 -17.46 -6.27
C VAL A 83 -3.03 -18.46 -5.81
N ALA A 84 -3.16 -18.71 -4.50
CA ALA A 84 -4.19 -19.61 -3.96
C ALA A 84 -5.62 -19.13 -4.28
N TRP A 85 -5.87 -17.82 -4.19
CA TRP A 85 -7.14 -17.21 -4.58
C TRP A 85 -7.43 -17.37 -6.07
N SER A 86 -6.41 -17.12 -6.90
CA SER A 86 -6.51 -17.26 -8.35
C SER A 86 -6.78 -18.70 -8.75
N THR A 87 -6.11 -19.69 -8.13
CA THR A 87 -6.34 -21.11 -8.42
C THR A 87 -7.71 -21.60 -7.93
N LEU A 88 -8.23 -21.09 -6.82
CA LEU A 88 -9.59 -21.37 -6.37
C LEU A 88 -10.63 -20.83 -7.36
N ILE A 89 -10.42 -19.62 -7.89
CA ILE A 89 -11.29 -19.04 -8.91
C ILE A 89 -11.17 -19.78 -10.25
N THR A 90 -9.96 -20.03 -10.74
CA THR A 90 -9.76 -20.68 -12.05
C THR A 90 -10.03 -22.19 -12.04
N GLY A 91 -9.95 -22.86 -10.88
CA GLY A 91 -10.16 -24.30 -10.76
C GLY A 91 -11.56 -24.72 -10.26
N GLY A 92 -12.27 -23.89 -9.49
CA GLY A 92 -13.56 -24.26 -8.89
C GLY A 92 -14.75 -23.36 -9.25
N LEU A 93 -14.50 -22.13 -9.69
CA LEU A 93 -15.53 -21.16 -10.10
C LEU A 93 -15.44 -20.81 -11.60
N ALA A 94 -14.38 -21.23 -12.30
CA ALA A 94 -14.21 -20.99 -13.73
C ALA A 94 -15.36 -21.58 -14.54
N ASP A 95 -15.86 -22.77 -14.21
CA ASP A 95 -17.02 -23.35 -14.91
C ASP A 95 -18.29 -22.50 -14.75
N LEU A 96 -18.37 -21.68 -13.70
CA LEU A 96 -19.48 -20.76 -13.42
C LEU A 96 -19.29 -19.37 -14.10
N PHE A 97 -18.03 -18.93 -14.30
CA PHE A 97 -17.68 -17.62 -14.90
C PHE A 97 -17.17 -17.68 -16.36
N THR A 98 -16.85 -18.87 -16.87
CA THR A 98 -16.46 -19.13 -18.27
C THR A 98 -17.58 -19.79 -19.08
N ALA A 99 -18.72 -20.09 -18.43
CA ALA A 99 -19.97 -20.35 -19.14
C ALA A 99 -20.20 -19.21 -20.14
N ARG A 100 -20.30 -19.59 -21.42
CA ARG A 100 -20.33 -18.66 -22.57
C ARG A 100 -21.37 -17.54 -22.42
N ASP A 101 -22.43 -17.81 -21.66
CA ASP A 101 -23.54 -16.90 -21.36
C ASP A 101 -23.16 -15.69 -20.46
N PHE A 102 -22.01 -15.71 -19.77
CA PHE A 102 -21.61 -14.61 -18.86
C PHE A 102 -20.69 -13.53 -19.47
N ASN A 103 -20.01 -13.79 -20.58
CA ASN A 103 -18.96 -12.89 -21.10
C ASN A 103 -19.21 -12.35 -22.53
N GLU A 104 -20.10 -12.96 -23.33
CA GLU A 104 -20.44 -12.44 -24.66
C GLU A 104 -21.70 -11.53 -24.57
N GLY A 105 -21.53 -10.22 -24.78
CA GLY A 105 -22.62 -9.24 -24.82
C GLY A 105 -23.12 -8.70 -23.47
N ALA A 106 -22.60 -9.21 -22.36
CA ALA A 106 -22.96 -8.75 -21.01
C ALA A 106 -22.28 -7.40 -20.65
N PRO A 107 -22.93 -6.53 -19.86
CA PRO A 107 -22.29 -5.36 -19.27
C PRO A 107 -21.04 -5.72 -18.46
N PHE A 108 -20.02 -4.85 -18.45
CA PHE A 108 -18.73 -5.12 -17.77
C PHE A 108 -18.86 -5.61 -16.32
N TYR A 109 -19.81 -5.05 -15.54
CA TYR A 109 -20.03 -5.41 -14.13
C TYR A 109 -20.54 -6.85 -13.91
N GLN A 110 -20.94 -7.55 -14.97
CA GLN A 110 -21.36 -8.96 -14.94
C GLN A 110 -20.23 -9.92 -15.34
N THR A 111 -19.11 -9.40 -15.84
CA THR A 111 -17.99 -10.21 -16.31
C THR A 111 -17.16 -10.76 -15.15
N GLY A 112 -16.50 -11.91 -15.35
CA GLY A 112 -15.58 -12.49 -14.38
C GLY A 112 -14.39 -11.57 -14.06
N VAL A 113 -13.94 -10.78 -15.04
CA VAL A 113 -12.86 -9.79 -14.87
C VAL A 113 -13.24 -8.70 -13.88
N PHE A 114 -14.47 -8.18 -13.95
CA PHE A 114 -14.95 -7.19 -12.98
C PHE A 114 -14.91 -7.72 -11.56
N TRP A 115 -15.41 -8.94 -11.33
CA TRP A 115 -15.43 -9.53 -9.99
C TRP A 115 -14.05 -9.89 -9.47
N LEU A 116 -13.11 -10.27 -10.35
CA LEU A 116 -11.71 -10.45 -9.98
C LEU A 116 -11.08 -9.13 -9.52
N LEU A 117 -11.32 -8.03 -10.25
CA LEU A 117 -10.83 -6.70 -9.88
C LEU A 117 -11.50 -6.18 -8.60
N ALA A 118 -12.82 -6.28 -8.50
CA ALA A 118 -13.58 -5.84 -7.33
C ALA A 118 -13.18 -6.64 -6.08
N GLY A 119 -13.07 -7.97 -6.20
CA GLY A 119 -12.58 -8.85 -5.15
C GLY A 119 -11.15 -8.55 -4.74
N GLY A 120 -10.27 -8.25 -5.69
CA GLY A 120 -8.90 -7.82 -5.43
C GLY A 120 -8.83 -6.50 -4.65
N ILE A 121 -9.61 -5.49 -5.07
CA ILE A 121 -9.69 -4.19 -4.38
C ILE A 121 -10.23 -4.36 -2.95
N LEU A 122 -11.28 -5.16 -2.78
CA LEU A 122 -11.84 -5.50 -1.47
C LEU A 122 -10.80 -6.20 -0.59
N GLY A 123 -10.16 -7.24 -1.11
CA GLY A 123 -9.12 -8.00 -0.40
C GLY A 123 -7.97 -7.12 0.05
N ILE A 124 -7.45 -6.25 -0.83
CA ILE A 124 -6.41 -5.29 -0.49
C ILE A 124 -6.87 -4.37 0.63
N ASN A 125 -8.09 -3.82 0.56
CA ASN A 125 -8.59 -2.92 1.60
C ASN A 125 -8.74 -3.60 2.96
N LEU A 126 -9.17 -4.86 2.98
CA LEU A 126 -9.30 -5.64 4.21
C LEU A 126 -7.94 -5.99 4.84
N LEU A 127 -6.91 -6.21 4.02
CA LEU A 127 -5.57 -6.54 4.48
C LEU A 127 -4.72 -5.30 4.84
N THR A 128 -4.97 -4.17 4.17
CA THR A 128 -4.17 -2.94 4.30
C THR A 128 -4.00 -2.47 5.76
N PRO A 129 -5.03 -2.45 6.63
CA PRO A 129 -4.85 -2.09 8.04
C PRO A 129 -3.78 -2.89 8.77
N LEU A 130 -3.72 -4.20 8.52
CA LEU A 130 -2.74 -5.10 9.15
C LEU A 130 -1.35 -4.89 8.54
N LEU A 131 -1.26 -4.92 7.21
CA LEU A 131 0.01 -4.86 6.49
C LEU A 131 0.70 -3.49 6.66
N SER A 132 -0.06 -2.40 6.61
CA SER A 132 0.47 -1.04 6.78
C SER A 132 1.09 -0.84 8.17
N MET A 133 0.46 -1.33 9.24
CA MET A 133 1.01 -1.20 10.58
C MET A 133 2.28 -2.02 10.74
N VAL A 134 2.30 -3.29 10.32
CA VAL A 134 3.52 -4.12 10.37
C VAL A 134 4.67 -3.44 9.61
N MET A 135 4.38 -2.89 8.42
CA MET A 135 5.37 -2.18 7.62
C MET A 135 5.88 -0.90 8.30
N LEU A 136 5.00 -0.12 8.93
CA LEU A 136 5.38 1.13 9.59
C LEU A 136 6.13 0.89 10.91
N TYR A 137 5.85 -0.22 11.62
CA TYR A 137 6.69 -0.65 12.74
C TYR A 137 8.09 -1.08 12.28
N ALA A 138 8.21 -1.79 11.16
CA ALA A 138 9.52 -2.13 10.59
C ALA A 138 10.30 -0.88 10.12
N ALA A 139 9.59 0.08 9.53
CA ALA A 139 10.14 1.39 9.16
C ALA A 139 10.61 2.21 10.38
N ASP A 140 10.21 1.83 11.58
CA ASP A 140 10.70 2.38 12.84
C ASP A 140 11.89 1.60 13.43
N ALA A 141 12.73 1.03 12.56
CA ALA A 141 13.92 0.26 12.92
C ALA A 141 13.66 -1.02 13.74
N MET A 142 12.44 -1.54 13.74
CA MET A 142 12.15 -2.85 14.32
C MET A 142 12.42 -3.95 13.30
N SER A 143 12.98 -5.08 13.75
CA SER A 143 13.14 -6.23 12.86
C SER A 143 11.79 -6.81 12.42
N VAL A 144 11.76 -7.55 11.31
CA VAL A 144 10.53 -8.16 10.75
C VAL A 144 9.70 -8.88 11.83
N TRP A 145 10.36 -9.69 12.66
CA TRP A 145 9.70 -10.49 13.70
C TRP A 145 9.22 -9.66 14.89
N GLU A 146 9.99 -8.64 15.25
CA GLU A 146 9.63 -7.71 16.32
C GLU A 146 8.53 -6.76 15.88
N ALA A 147 8.44 -6.42 14.60
CA ALA A 147 7.41 -5.54 14.03
C ALA A 147 6.06 -6.26 13.85
N ALA A 148 6.08 -7.55 13.50
CA ALA A 148 4.88 -8.32 13.19
C ALA A 148 3.87 -8.36 14.35
N ARG A 149 4.33 -8.71 15.56
CA ARG A 149 3.46 -8.86 16.74
C ARG A 149 2.81 -7.54 17.22
N PRO A 150 3.56 -6.45 17.48
CA PRO A 150 2.98 -5.16 17.86
C PRO A 150 2.18 -4.56 16.70
N GLY A 151 2.65 -4.66 15.45
CA GLY A 151 1.93 -4.19 14.28
C GLY A 151 0.56 -4.84 14.12
N TYR A 152 0.50 -6.17 14.22
CA TYR A 152 -0.76 -6.91 14.19
C TYR A 152 -1.68 -6.54 15.36
N ARG A 153 -1.15 -6.44 16.59
CA ARG A 153 -1.94 -6.08 17.78
C ARG A 153 -2.51 -4.66 17.68
N ALA A 154 -1.68 -3.71 17.25
CA ALA A 154 -2.04 -2.31 17.01
C ALA A 154 -3.14 -2.20 15.96
N ALA A 155 -2.95 -2.87 14.82
CA ALA A 155 -3.93 -2.89 13.75
C ALA A 155 -5.25 -3.53 14.19
N LYS A 156 -5.21 -4.68 14.87
CA LYS A 156 -6.41 -5.37 15.36
C LYS A 156 -7.23 -4.51 16.32
N ARG A 157 -6.56 -3.81 17.25
CA ARG A 157 -7.23 -2.93 18.22
C ARG A 157 -7.88 -1.72 17.56
N ASN A 158 -7.35 -1.26 16.43
CA ASN A 158 -7.79 -0.05 15.72
C ASN A 158 -8.31 -0.37 14.31
N TYR A 159 -8.79 -1.60 14.08
CA TYR A 159 -9.05 -2.10 12.74
C TYR A 159 -10.12 -1.28 12.01
N GLY A 160 -11.22 -0.93 12.70
CA GLY A 160 -12.30 -0.13 12.12
C GLY A 160 -11.82 1.22 11.58
N PRO A 161 -11.21 2.09 12.41
CA PRO A 161 -10.64 3.36 11.94
C PRO A 161 -9.61 3.20 10.81
N LEU A 162 -8.71 2.20 10.90
CA LEU A 162 -7.71 1.95 9.86
C LEU A 162 -8.33 1.45 8.55
N LEU A 163 -9.39 0.66 8.63
CA LEU A 163 -10.17 0.21 7.47
C LEU A 163 -10.85 1.41 6.79
N LEU A 164 -11.42 2.33 7.55
CA LEU A 164 -11.97 3.57 7.00
C LEU A 164 -10.92 4.41 6.29
N ILE A 165 -9.71 4.53 6.86
CA ILE A 165 -8.58 5.21 6.18
C ILE A 165 -8.23 4.48 4.88
N SER A 166 -8.18 3.14 4.88
CA SER A 166 -7.92 2.34 3.67
C SER A 166 -8.96 2.59 2.58
N LEU A 167 -10.25 2.56 2.95
CA LEU A 167 -11.36 2.78 2.02
C LEU A 167 -11.34 4.21 1.48
N ALA A 168 -11.12 5.20 2.35
CA ALA A 168 -11.00 6.60 1.96
C ALA A 168 -9.80 6.83 1.02
N ALA A 169 -8.63 6.22 1.32
CA ALA A 169 -7.46 6.29 0.46
C ALA A 169 -7.71 5.62 -0.90
N THR A 170 -8.41 4.48 -0.92
CA THR A 170 -8.81 3.81 -2.17
C THR A 170 -9.75 4.69 -2.99
N ALA A 171 -10.82 5.23 -2.38
CA ALA A 171 -11.75 6.13 -3.06
C ALA A 171 -11.03 7.37 -3.60
N LEU A 172 -10.14 7.96 -2.81
CA LEU A 172 -9.33 9.10 -3.22
C LEU A 172 -8.42 8.74 -4.41
N ASN A 173 -7.79 7.56 -4.40
CA ASN A 173 -6.96 7.10 -5.50
C ASN A 173 -7.76 6.76 -6.76
N LEU A 174 -9.02 6.34 -6.65
CA LEU A 174 -9.92 6.17 -7.80
C LEU A 174 -10.24 7.52 -8.44
N VAL A 175 -10.49 8.56 -7.63
CA VAL A 175 -10.63 9.94 -8.13
C VAL A 175 -9.32 10.42 -8.76
N GLY A 176 -8.17 10.14 -8.12
CA GLY A 176 -6.86 10.43 -8.66
C GLY A 176 -6.62 9.76 -10.02
N LEU A 177 -7.00 8.48 -10.15
CA LEU A 177 -6.91 7.73 -11.39
C LEU A 177 -7.80 8.32 -12.49
N ALA A 178 -9.02 8.75 -12.16
CA ALA A 178 -9.91 9.43 -13.10
C ALA A 178 -9.32 10.76 -13.63
N LEU A 179 -8.49 11.42 -12.81
CA LEU A 179 -7.71 12.61 -13.18
C LEU A 179 -6.32 12.26 -13.78
N ALA A 180 -6.14 11.02 -14.21
CA ALA A 180 -4.93 10.45 -14.78
C ALA A 180 -3.70 10.55 -13.85
N VAL A 181 -2.49 10.47 -14.43
CA VAL A 181 -1.21 10.42 -13.70
C VAL A 181 -1.07 11.59 -12.72
N VAL A 182 -1.50 12.80 -13.10
CA VAL A 182 -1.40 13.99 -12.24
C VAL A 182 -2.22 13.83 -10.96
N GLY A 183 -3.42 13.24 -11.04
CA GLY A 183 -4.23 12.96 -9.86
C GLY A 183 -3.53 11.97 -8.93
N LEU A 184 -3.02 10.86 -9.46
CA LEU A 184 -2.31 9.84 -8.67
C LEU A 184 -1.03 10.35 -7.99
N LEU A 185 -0.30 11.26 -8.62
CA LEU A 185 0.87 11.91 -8.03
C LEU A 185 0.54 12.69 -6.74
N ILE A 186 -0.72 13.06 -6.55
CA ILE A 186 -1.20 13.81 -5.39
C ILE A 186 -1.88 12.87 -4.39
N THR A 187 -2.76 11.98 -4.86
CA THR A 187 -3.60 11.17 -3.97
C THR A 187 -2.82 10.07 -3.25
N LEU A 188 -1.84 9.45 -3.91
CA LEU A 188 -1.03 8.38 -3.32
C LEU A 188 -0.23 8.85 -2.09
N PRO A 189 0.53 9.98 -2.14
CA PRO A 189 1.18 10.54 -0.96
C PRO A 189 0.21 10.88 0.18
N ILE A 190 -0.97 11.43 -0.14
CA ILE A 190 -1.95 11.82 0.88
C ILE A 190 -2.44 10.59 1.65
N GLY A 191 -2.82 9.51 0.94
CA GLY A 191 -3.22 8.26 1.57
C GLY A 191 -2.10 7.65 2.41
N ALA A 192 -0.87 7.64 1.89
CA ALA A 192 0.29 7.11 2.59
C ALA A 192 0.59 7.88 3.89
N LEU A 193 0.52 9.22 3.85
CA LEU A 193 0.69 10.07 5.04
C LEU A 193 -0.43 9.91 6.07
N ALA A 194 -1.67 9.64 5.64
CA ALA A 194 -2.76 9.35 6.56
C ALA A 194 -2.46 8.10 7.41
N PHE A 195 -1.90 7.04 6.80
CA PHE A 195 -1.43 5.87 7.53
C PHE A 195 -0.24 6.18 8.45
N GLY A 196 0.70 7.04 8.02
CA GLY A 196 1.80 7.50 8.88
C GLY A 196 1.32 8.22 10.13
N HIS A 197 0.34 9.12 10.00
CA HIS A 197 -0.26 9.80 11.15
C HIS A 197 -1.07 8.84 12.03
N ALA A 198 -1.81 7.91 11.44
CA ALA A 198 -2.53 6.88 12.19
C ALA A 198 -1.58 5.99 12.98
N TYR A 199 -0.43 5.62 12.40
CA TYR A 199 0.61 4.87 13.09
C TYR A 199 1.12 5.62 14.32
N LEU A 200 1.45 6.91 14.22
CA LEU A 200 1.93 7.69 15.37
C LEU A 200 0.88 7.74 16.50
N GLN A 201 -0.40 7.87 16.15
CA GLN A 201 -1.49 7.85 17.13
C GLN A 201 -1.64 6.48 17.81
N VAL A 202 -1.58 5.40 17.04
CA VAL A 202 -1.80 4.04 17.54
C VAL A 202 -0.59 3.52 18.33
N SER A 203 0.62 3.95 17.98
CA SER A 203 1.87 3.60 18.67
C SER A 203 2.19 4.50 19.86
N SER A 204 1.32 5.48 20.17
CA SER A 204 1.52 6.49 21.23
C SER A 204 2.80 7.30 21.07
N GLN A 205 3.24 7.50 19.83
CA GLN A 205 4.41 8.31 19.54
C GLN A 205 4.06 9.79 19.40
N PRO A 206 5.00 10.71 19.69
CA PRO A 206 4.74 12.13 19.58
C PRO A 206 4.38 12.49 18.13
N LEU A 207 3.21 13.11 17.97
CA LEU A 207 2.85 13.79 16.73
C LEU A 207 3.70 15.06 16.59
N PRO A 208 3.97 15.54 15.36
CA PRO A 208 4.59 16.85 15.19
C PRO A 208 3.69 17.87 15.89
N GLU A 209 4.24 18.60 16.87
CA GLU A 209 3.52 19.71 17.47
C GLU A 209 2.99 20.59 16.33
N LYS A 210 1.67 20.80 16.31
CA LYS A 210 1.11 21.89 15.51
C LYS A 210 1.87 23.11 15.96
N ALA A 211 2.68 23.68 15.08
CA ALA A 211 3.29 24.98 15.30
C ALA A 211 2.15 25.91 15.69
N THR A 212 2.04 26.20 16.98
CA THR A 212 1.14 27.20 17.50
C THR A 212 1.60 28.48 16.84
N SER A 213 0.82 28.98 15.87
CA SER A 213 1.08 30.29 15.32
C SER A 213 0.92 31.27 16.48
N LYS A 214 2.03 31.82 16.94
CA LYS A 214 2.06 33.17 17.46
C LYS A 214 2.38 34.11 16.31
#